data_AF-A0A6L6EJL1-F1
#
_entry.id   AF-A0A6L6EJL1-F1
#
_cell.length_a   1.000
_cell.length_b   1.000
_cell.length_c   1.000
_cell.angle_alpha   90.00
_cell.angle_beta   90.00
_cell.angle_gamma   90.00
#
_symmetry.space_group_name_H-M   'P 1'
#
loop_
_entity.id
_entity.type
_entity.pdbx_description
1 polymer ?
#
loop_
_entity_poly.entity_id
_entity_poly.type
_entity_poly.pdbx_seq_one_letter_code
_entity_poly.pdbx_strand_id
1 'polypeptide(L)'
;MESFVHLHTHTEYSMLDGAARVGDLVAEVARQEMPAIAMTDHGNVFGAFDFYKQAKKAGVKPIIGIEAYVAPESRFDKRRVKWADGGEDDVSGGGAYTHMTILAENNEGLANLFRLSSLASLEGYYYKPRMDRELLSTYSKGLIATTGCPGGEVQTRLRMGAYKEAVRAASELRDIFGP
;
A
#
# COMPACT_ATOMS: atom_id res chain seq x y z
N MET A 1 18.86 -23.50 -1.79
CA MET A 1 17.80 -23.36 -0.77
C MET A 1 16.91 -22.24 -1.28
N GLU A 2 15.69 -22.56 -1.70
CA GLU A 2 14.74 -21.54 -2.17
C GLU A 2 14.15 -20.87 -0.93
N SER A 3 14.30 -19.55 -0.83
CA SER A 3 13.83 -18.74 0.30
C SER A 3 12.77 -17.77 -0.21
N PHE A 4 11.77 -17.46 0.62
CA PHE A 4 10.66 -16.57 0.27
C PHE A 4 10.39 -15.58 1.41
N VAL A 5 9.91 -14.40 1.05
CA VAL A 5 9.53 -13.33 1.99
C VAL A 5 8.21 -12.72 1.53
N HIS A 6 7.22 -12.67 2.43
CA HIS A 6 5.97 -11.97 2.18
C HIS A 6 6.17 -10.45 2.26
N LEU A 7 5.86 -9.74 1.18
CA LEU A 7 5.99 -8.28 1.07
C LEU A 7 4.65 -7.52 1.03
N HIS A 8 3.54 -8.24 0.91
CA HIS A 8 2.19 -7.68 1.00
C HIS A 8 1.43 -8.51 2.05
N THR A 9 1.35 -7.98 3.26
CA THR A 9 0.75 -8.67 4.41
C THR A 9 -0.07 -7.71 5.25
N HIS A 10 -1.31 -8.10 5.55
CA HIS A 10 -2.20 -7.36 6.44
C HIS A 10 -2.11 -7.93 7.85
N THR A 11 -1.98 -7.04 8.82
CA THR A 11 -2.03 -7.37 10.25
C THR A 11 -3.37 -7.00 10.84
N GLU A 12 -3.57 -7.30 12.12
CA GLU A 12 -4.72 -6.84 12.91
C GLU A 12 -4.91 -5.31 12.93
N TYR A 13 -3.91 -4.52 12.51
CA TYR A 13 -4.02 -3.07 12.35
C TYR A 13 -4.73 -2.64 11.05
N SER A 14 -4.95 -3.55 10.10
CA SER A 14 -5.98 -3.40 9.07
C SER A 14 -7.36 -3.66 9.70
N MET A 15 -7.83 -2.71 10.51
CA MET A 15 -9.02 -2.90 11.35
C MET A 15 -10.24 -3.41 10.57
N LEU A 16 -10.90 -4.43 11.13
CA LEU A 16 -12.08 -5.12 10.57
C LEU A 16 -11.82 -5.88 9.26
N ASP A 17 -10.56 -6.10 8.89
CA ASP A 17 -10.18 -6.84 7.68
C ASP A 17 -9.01 -7.81 7.95
N GLY A 18 -7.85 -7.28 8.36
CA GLY A 18 -6.70 -8.10 8.71
C GLY A 18 -6.91 -8.88 10.00
N ALA A 19 -6.69 -10.19 9.95
CA ALA A 19 -6.85 -11.11 11.08
C ALA A 19 -5.51 -11.63 11.64
N ALA A 20 -4.39 -11.32 10.97
CA ALA A 20 -3.08 -11.80 11.39
C ALA A 20 -2.55 -10.96 12.56
N ARG A 21 -2.58 -11.52 13.76
CA ARG A 21 -1.99 -10.89 14.94
C ARG A 21 -0.49 -10.82 14.80
N VAL A 22 0.11 -9.67 15.13
CA VAL A 22 1.54 -9.42 14.84
C VAL A 22 2.45 -10.50 15.45
N GLY A 23 2.19 -10.90 16.69
CA GLY A 23 3.00 -11.91 17.38
C GLY A 23 2.92 -13.30 16.76
N ASP A 24 1.71 -13.75 16.41
CA ASP A 24 1.50 -15.06 15.79
C ASP A 24 2.11 -15.09 14.37
N LEU A 25 1.92 -14.00 13.62
CA LEU A 25 2.46 -13.83 12.28
C LEU A 25 4.00 -13.91 12.29
N VAL A 26 4.66 -13.15 13.16
CA VAL A 26 6.12 -13.16 13.29
C VAL A 26 6.64 -14.52 13.76
N ALA A 27 5.94 -15.17 14.70
CA ALA A 27 6.31 -16.51 15.16
C ALA A 27 6.26 -17.53 14.02
N GLU A 28 5.25 -17.46 13.16
CA GLU A 28 5.11 -18.35 12.01
C GLU A 28 6.19 -18.11 10.95
N VAL A 29 6.54 -16.84 10.68
CA VAL A 29 7.66 -16.47 9.79
C VAL A 29 8.99 -17.02 10.30
N ALA A 30 9.25 -16.89 11.61
CA ALA A 30 10.44 -17.42 12.24
C ALA A 30 10.48 -18.97 12.19
N ARG A 31 9.34 -19.63 12.44
CA ARG A 31 9.20 -21.09 12.36
C ARG A 31 9.50 -21.62 10.96
N GLN A 32 9.15 -20.86 9.92
CA GLN A 32 9.43 -21.18 8.53
C GLN A 32 10.82 -20.74 8.05
N GLU A 33 11.67 -20.20 8.95
CA GLU A 33 13.02 -19.73 8.65
C GLU A 33 13.06 -18.65 7.54
N MET A 34 11.97 -17.88 7.40
CA MET A 34 11.91 -16.75 6.47
C MET A 34 12.74 -15.58 7.06
N PRO A 35 13.65 -14.98 6.28
CA PRO A 35 14.59 -13.99 6.83
C PRO A 35 13.94 -12.63 7.13
N ALA A 36 12.77 -12.35 6.55
CA ALA A 36 12.08 -11.08 6.66
C ALA A 36 10.56 -11.23 6.47
N ILE A 37 9.81 -10.19 6.81
CA ILE A 37 8.39 -10.02 6.47
C ILE A 37 8.05 -8.52 6.39
N ALA A 38 7.14 -8.14 5.49
CA ALA A 38 6.59 -6.79 5.43
C ALA A 38 5.19 -6.67 6.07
N MET A 39 4.95 -5.52 6.70
CA MET A 39 3.64 -5.04 7.12
C MET A 39 3.13 -4.02 6.10
N THR A 40 1.96 -4.26 5.50
CA THR A 40 1.36 -3.38 4.49
C THR A 40 -0.13 -3.17 4.78
N ASP A 41 -0.42 -2.63 5.95
CA ASP A 41 -1.80 -2.43 6.40
C ASP A 41 -2.56 -1.40 5.55
N HIS A 42 -3.88 -1.54 5.53
CA HIS A 42 -4.77 -0.70 4.74
C HIS A 42 -4.80 0.75 5.24
N GLY A 43 -4.21 1.65 4.46
CA GLY A 43 -4.30 3.10 4.63
C GLY A 43 -3.67 3.64 5.92
N ASN A 44 -2.92 2.82 6.66
CA ASN A 44 -2.33 3.24 7.93
C ASN A 44 -1.00 2.53 8.23
N VAL A 45 -0.28 3.08 9.20
CA VAL A 45 0.98 2.54 9.76
C VAL A 45 0.88 2.36 11.27
N PHE A 46 -0.31 2.14 11.82
CA PHE A 46 -0.56 2.11 13.26
C PHE A 46 0.26 1.03 13.97
N GLY A 47 0.41 -0.13 13.31
CA GLY A 47 1.18 -1.27 13.83
C GLY A 47 2.69 -1.16 13.69
N ALA A 48 3.22 -0.12 13.03
CA ALA A 48 4.62 -0.11 12.58
C ALA A 48 5.64 -0.34 13.71
N PHE A 49 5.43 0.31 14.86
CA PHE A 49 6.33 0.18 16.00
C PHE A 49 6.22 -1.19 16.69
N ASP A 50 4.99 -1.68 16.86
CA ASP A 50 4.77 -3.00 17.48
C ASP A 50 5.34 -4.11 16.59
N PHE A 51 5.03 -4.08 15.29
CA PHE A 51 5.58 -4.99 14.29
C PHE A 51 7.10 -4.99 14.26
N TYR A 52 7.72 -3.80 14.22
CA TYR A 52 9.18 -3.66 14.30
C TYR A 52 9.75 -4.34 15.55
N LYS A 53 9.18 -4.05 16.73
CA LYS A 53 9.65 -4.58 18.01
C LYS A 53 9.54 -6.10 18.07
N GLN A 54 8.41 -6.66 17.63
CA GLN A 54 8.16 -8.10 17.67
C GLN A 54 9.01 -8.87 16.66
N ALA A 55 9.10 -8.41 15.42
CA ALA A 55 9.97 -9.00 14.39
C ALA A 55 11.43 -9.02 14.83
N LYS A 56 11.95 -7.89 15.34
CA LYS A 56 13.32 -7.81 15.84
C LYS A 56 13.58 -8.75 17.01
N LYS A 57 12.63 -8.91 17.93
CA LYS A 57 12.73 -9.87 19.06
C LYS A 57 12.84 -11.31 18.58
N ALA A 58 12.15 -11.65 17.48
CA ALA A 58 12.19 -12.98 16.87
C ALA A 58 13.36 -13.22 15.91
N GLY A 59 14.27 -12.24 15.74
CA GLY A 59 15.39 -12.35 14.79
C GLY A 59 14.99 -12.20 13.32
N VAL A 60 13.75 -11.77 13.03
CA VAL A 60 13.22 -11.57 11.68
C VAL A 60 13.42 -10.10 11.27
N LYS A 61 13.84 -9.83 10.04
CA LYS A 61 13.97 -8.45 9.52
C LYS A 61 12.57 -7.86 9.23
N PRO A 62 12.13 -6.79 9.94
CA PRO A 62 10.89 -6.11 9.59
C PRO A 62 11.08 -5.24 8.34
N ILE A 63 10.07 -5.25 7.46
CA ILE A 63 9.92 -4.29 6.37
C ILE A 63 8.62 -3.51 6.65
N ILE A 64 8.72 -2.19 6.77
CA ILE A 64 7.54 -1.36 7.07
C ILE A 64 7.02 -0.77 5.77
N GLY A 65 5.73 -0.97 5.53
CA GLY A 65 5.02 -0.48 4.36
C GLY A 65 3.57 -0.10 4.69
N ILE A 66 2.80 0.11 3.64
CA ILE A 66 1.38 0.44 3.67
C ILE A 66 0.75 -0.08 2.38
N GLU A 67 -0.48 -0.58 2.45
CA GLU A 67 -1.34 -0.61 1.27
C GLU A 67 -2.15 0.68 1.25
N ALA A 68 -1.63 1.68 0.54
CA ALA A 68 -2.23 3.00 0.45
C ALA A 68 -3.54 2.96 -0.35
N TYR A 69 -4.50 3.76 0.10
CA TYR A 69 -5.61 4.16 -0.77
C TYR A 69 -5.15 5.35 -1.61
N VAL A 70 -5.31 5.27 -2.92
CA VAL A 70 -4.95 6.33 -3.88
C VAL A 70 -6.22 6.87 -4.51
N ALA A 71 -6.43 8.18 -4.44
CA ALA A 71 -7.55 8.83 -5.09
C ALA A 71 -7.42 8.70 -6.63
N PRO A 72 -8.52 8.49 -7.36
CA PRO A 72 -8.49 8.37 -8.83
C PRO A 72 -8.04 9.66 -9.54
N GLU A 73 -8.23 10.80 -8.88
CA GLU A 73 -7.82 12.13 -9.33
C GLU A 73 -7.08 12.83 -8.17
N SER A 74 -7.66 13.86 -7.57
CA SER A 74 -7.08 14.56 -6.41
C SER A 74 -7.55 13.96 -5.08
N ARG A 75 -6.67 13.95 -4.07
CA ARG A 75 -7.02 13.56 -2.70
C ARG A 75 -8.07 14.48 -2.07
N PHE A 76 -8.15 15.72 -2.53
CA PHE A 76 -9.13 16.71 -2.06
C PHE A 76 -10.52 16.53 -2.66
N ASP A 77 -10.66 15.77 -3.76
CA ASP A 77 -11.96 15.55 -4.41
C ASP A 77 -12.80 14.52 -3.64
N LYS A 78 -14.06 14.86 -3.41
CA LYS A 78 -15.06 14.01 -2.74
C LYS A 78 -16.13 13.48 -3.71
N ARG A 79 -15.98 13.72 -5.00
CA ARG A 79 -16.83 13.13 -6.05
C ARG A 79 -16.43 11.68 -6.28
N ARG A 80 -17.43 10.87 -6.65
CA ARG A 80 -17.19 9.50 -7.12
C ARG A 80 -16.69 9.55 -8.55
N VAL A 81 -15.55 8.92 -8.81
CA VAL A 81 -14.96 8.80 -10.15
C VAL A 81 -15.19 7.39 -10.65
N LYS A 82 -15.75 7.26 -11.85
CA LYS A 82 -15.86 5.97 -12.55
C LYS A 82 -14.95 6.00 -13.77
N TRP A 83 -14.30 4.88 -14.04
CA TRP A 83 -13.52 4.72 -15.26
C TRP A 83 -14.25 3.89 -16.32
N ALA A 84 -15.34 3.22 -15.94
CA ALA A 84 -16.26 2.52 -16.82
C ALA A 84 -17.72 2.80 -16.38
N ASP A 85 -18.63 1.87 -16.63
CA ASP A 85 -20.06 2.02 -16.26
C ASP A 85 -20.33 1.81 -14.74
N GLY A 86 -19.29 1.49 -13.96
CA GLY A 86 -19.37 1.06 -12.56
C GLY A 86 -19.36 -0.46 -12.41
N GLY A 87 -19.54 -0.95 -11.18
CA GLY A 87 -19.54 -2.38 -10.84
C GLY A 87 -18.32 -2.80 -10.03
N GLU A 88 -18.18 -4.10 -9.79
CA GLU A 88 -17.10 -4.67 -8.95
C GLU A 88 -15.71 -4.52 -9.59
N ASP A 89 -15.64 -4.43 -10.92
CA ASP A 89 -14.40 -4.24 -11.66
C ASP A 89 -13.97 -2.77 -11.77
N ASP A 90 -14.79 -1.81 -11.34
CA ASP A 90 -14.48 -0.38 -11.37
C ASP A 90 -13.67 0.08 -10.15
N VAL A 91 -13.35 1.37 -10.11
CA VAL A 91 -12.68 2.03 -8.99
C VAL A 91 -13.37 1.67 -7.67
N SER A 92 -12.58 1.14 -6.73
CA SER A 92 -13.06 0.64 -5.45
C SER A 92 -13.73 1.71 -4.58
N GLY A 93 -14.53 1.27 -3.62
CA GLY A 93 -15.31 2.16 -2.76
C GLY A 93 -16.38 2.96 -3.53
N GLY A 94 -16.84 2.44 -4.67
CA GLY A 94 -17.81 3.10 -5.54
C GLY A 94 -17.26 4.35 -6.21
N GLY A 95 -15.98 4.33 -6.61
CA GLY A 95 -15.31 5.47 -7.23
C GLY A 95 -14.47 6.33 -6.29
N ALA A 96 -14.09 5.80 -5.12
CA ALA A 96 -13.42 6.57 -4.08
C ALA A 96 -11.89 6.44 -4.12
N TYR A 97 -11.37 5.24 -4.42
CA TYR A 97 -9.94 4.94 -4.37
C TYR A 97 -9.55 3.68 -5.16
N THR A 98 -8.25 3.53 -5.40
CA THR A 98 -7.58 2.27 -5.75
C THR A 98 -6.51 1.93 -4.71
N HIS A 99 -5.98 0.72 -4.71
CA HIS A 99 -4.93 0.29 -3.79
C HIS A 99 -3.51 0.44 -4.36
N MET A 100 -2.53 0.60 -3.46
CA MET A 100 -1.11 0.64 -3.82
C MET A 100 -0.22 0.12 -2.69
N THR A 101 0.54 -0.93 -2.96
CA THR A 101 1.53 -1.44 -2.01
C THR A 101 2.80 -0.60 -2.09
N ILE A 102 3.21 -0.02 -0.95
CA ILE A 102 4.40 0.82 -0.82
C ILE A 102 5.22 0.33 0.38
N LEU A 103 6.53 0.20 0.21
CA LEU A 103 7.50 -0.25 1.20
C LEU A 103 8.57 0.82 1.43
N ALA A 104 9.00 1.00 2.67
CA ALA A 104 10.16 1.82 2.97
C ALA A 104 11.45 1.01 2.76
N GLU A 105 12.32 1.47 1.85
CA GLU A 105 13.64 0.86 1.60
C GLU A 105 14.64 1.21 2.71
N ASN A 106 14.53 2.42 3.24
CA ASN A 106 15.46 3.00 4.20
C ASN A 106 14.75 3.98 5.16
N ASN A 107 15.50 4.62 6.06
CA ASN A 107 14.93 5.52 7.06
C ASN A 107 14.31 6.80 6.47
N GLU A 108 14.81 7.30 5.33
CA GLU A 108 14.20 8.42 4.62
C GLU A 108 12.85 8.00 4.04
N GLY A 109 12.79 6.82 3.43
CA GLY A 109 11.55 6.18 3.00
C GLY A 109 10.56 6.00 4.15
N LEU A 110 11.01 5.54 5.31
CA LEU A 110 10.14 5.36 6.48
C LEU A 110 9.55 6.69 6.96
N ALA A 111 10.37 7.75 7.02
CA ALA A 111 9.89 9.08 7.37
C ALA A 111 8.88 9.61 6.34
N ASN A 112 9.13 9.40 5.06
CA ASN A 112 8.23 9.75 3.98
C ASN A 112 6.91 8.98 4.05
N LEU A 113 6.96 7.67 4.33
CA LEU A 113 5.78 6.82 4.53
C LEU A 113 4.89 7.34 5.66
N PHE A 114 5.49 7.77 6.77
CA PHE A 114 4.76 8.37 7.89
C PHE A 114 4.12 9.71 7.52
N ARG A 115 4.82 10.55 6.74
CA ARG A 115 4.26 11.80 6.22
C ARG A 115 3.10 11.55 5.28
N LEU A 116 3.25 10.62 4.33
CA LEU A 116 2.21 10.19 3.41
C LEU A 116 0.96 9.71 4.16
N SER A 117 1.10 8.80 5.12
CA SER A 117 -0.04 8.30 5.90
C SER A 117 -0.73 9.40 6.71
N SER A 118 0.04 10.33 7.28
CA SER A 118 -0.50 11.48 8.03
C SER A 118 -1.29 12.40 7.10
N LEU A 119 -0.72 12.82 5.97
CA LEU A 119 -1.34 13.74 5.02
C LEU A 119 -2.55 13.10 4.32
N ALA A 120 -2.50 11.80 4.03
CA ALA A 120 -3.66 11.06 3.53
C ALA A 120 -4.87 11.15 4.49
N SER A 121 -4.61 11.19 5.80
CA SER A 121 -5.65 11.34 6.82
C SER A 121 -6.08 12.78 7.05
N LEU A 122 -5.14 13.73 7.04
CA LEU A 122 -5.42 15.15 7.31
C LEU A 122 -6.06 15.86 6.12
N GLU A 123 -5.66 15.52 4.89
CA GLU A 123 -6.06 16.22 3.67
C GLU A 123 -6.95 15.38 2.78
N GLY A 124 -6.64 14.08 2.67
CA GLY A 124 -7.22 13.18 1.66
C GLY A 124 -8.41 12.33 2.15
N TYR A 125 -8.85 12.53 3.39
CA TYR A 125 -9.88 11.68 3.97
C TYR A 125 -11.25 11.92 3.31
N TYR A 126 -11.81 10.84 2.79
CA TYR A 126 -13.19 10.80 2.32
C TYR A 126 -13.97 9.68 3.01
N TYR A 127 -13.85 8.45 2.54
CA TYR A 127 -14.25 7.24 3.28
C TYR A 127 -13.06 6.48 3.87
N LYS A 128 -11.89 6.70 3.27
CA LYS A 128 -10.59 6.17 3.64
C LYS A 128 -9.57 7.32 3.55
N PRO A 129 -8.43 7.25 4.26
CA PRO A 129 -7.35 8.22 4.12
C PRO A 129 -6.63 7.98 2.78
N ARG A 130 -6.75 8.92 1.84
CA ARG A 130 -6.24 8.73 0.47
C ARG A 130 -5.03 9.61 0.18
N MET A 131 -4.07 9.05 -0.53
CA MET A 131 -3.01 9.79 -1.21
C MET A 131 -3.45 10.14 -2.63
N ASP A 132 -2.67 10.95 -3.35
CA ASP A 132 -2.79 11.14 -4.80
C ASP A 132 -1.40 11.20 -5.45
N ARG A 133 -1.35 11.32 -6.77
CA ARG A 133 -0.09 11.33 -7.53
C ARG A 133 0.84 12.48 -7.14
N GLU A 134 0.29 13.66 -6.86
CA GLU A 134 1.06 14.83 -6.41
C GLU A 134 1.76 14.53 -5.08
N LEU A 135 1.01 14.02 -4.11
CA LEU A 135 1.53 13.71 -2.79
C LEU A 135 2.56 12.58 -2.85
N LEU A 136 2.29 11.53 -3.63
CA LEU A 136 3.23 10.43 -3.86
C LEU A 136 4.52 10.92 -4.52
N SER A 137 4.43 11.77 -5.54
CA SER A 137 5.61 12.35 -6.19
C SER A 137 6.45 13.23 -5.25
N THR A 138 5.82 13.87 -4.28
CA THR A 138 6.51 14.73 -3.30
C THR A 138 7.35 13.92 -2.32
N TYR A 139 6.88 12.73 -1.94
CA TYR A 139 7.48 11.91 -0.89
C TYR A 139 7.94 10.53 -1.39
N SER A 140 8.20 10.35 -2.69
CA SER A 140 8.56 9.03 -3.26
C SER A 140 9.97 8.55 -2.89
N LYS A 141 10.86 9.45 -2.49
CA LYS A 141 12.27 9.10 -2.24
C LYS A 141 12.41 8.06 -1.12
N GLY A 142 13.18 7.01 -1.39
CA GLY A 142 13.41 5.90 -0.45
C GLY A 142 12.23 4.93 -0.31
N LEU A 143 11.22 5.03 -1.17
CA LEU A 143 10.07 4.13 -1.22
C LEU A 143 10.17 3.20 -2.42
N ILE A 144 9.76 1.95 -2.22
CA ILE A 144 9.52 0.97 -3.28
C ILE A 144 8.01 0.82 -3.42
N ALA A 145 7.47 0.94 -4.63
CA ALA A 145 6.07 0.68 -4.92
C ALA A 145 5.89 -0.45 -5.93
N THR A 146 4.70 -1.06 -5.94
CA THR A 146 4.34 -2.09 -6.91
C THR A 146 3.19 -1.63 -7.79
N THR A 147 2.84 -2.43 -8.81
CA THR A 147 1.61 -2.23 -9.60
C THR A 147 0.32 -2.45 -8.81
N GLY A 148 0.42 -2.97 -7.57
CA GLY A 148 -0.69 -3.18 -6.65
C GLY A 148 -1.41 -4.53 -6.81
N CYS A 149 -2.41 -4.72 -5.94
CA CYS A 149 -3.31 -5.87 -5.92
C CYS A 149 -4.42 -5.72 -7.00
N PRO A 150 -5.41 -6.63 -7.08
CA PRO A 150 -6.53 -6.48 -7.99
C PRO A 150 -7.28 -5.13 -7.85
N GLY A 151 -7.39 -4.57 -6.65
CA GLY A 151 -7.96 -3.24 -6.41
C GLY A 151 -7.05 -2.06 -6.79
N GLY A 152 -5.84 -2.34 -7.29
CA GLY A 152 -4.90 -1.32 -7.77
C GLY A 152 -5.23 -0.82 -9.17
N GLU A 153 -4.82 0.42 -9.45
CA GLU A 153 -5.15 1.12 -10.70
C GLU A 153 -4.81 0.32 -11.96
N VAL A 154 -3.60 -0.25 -12.03
CA VAL A 154 -3.15 -1.00 -13.21
C VAL A 154 -4.08 -2.19 -13.50
N GLN A 155 -4.41 -2.97 -12.46
CA GLN A 155 -5.27 -4.14 -12.59
C GLN A 155 -6.72 -3.77 -12.91
N THR A 156 -7.24 -2.72 -12.27
CA THR A 156 -8.57 -2.16 -12.57
C THR A 156 -8.68 -1.75 -14.04
N ARG A 157 -7.67 -1.03 -14.58
CA ARG A 157 -7.65 -0.66 -16.00
C ARG A 157 -7.59 -1.89 -16.92
N LEU A 158 -6.80 -2.90 -16.58
CA LEU A 158 -6.71 -4.13 -17.36
C LEU A 158 -8.04 -4.87 -17.42
N ARG A 159 -8.75 -5.02 -16.30
CA ARG A 159 -10.06 -5.71 -16.25
C ARG A 159 -11.13 -5.01 -17.09
N MET A 160 -11.05 -3.69 -17.21
CA MET A 160 -11.94 -2.90 -18.08
C MET A 160 -11.58 -2.98 -19.57
N GLY A 161 -10.51 -3.68 -19.95
CA GLY A 161 -9.99 -3.67 -21.32
C GLY A 161 -9.24 -2.39 -21.71
N ALA A 162 -8.99 -1.49 -20.75
CA ALA A 162 -8.29 -0.21 -20.94
C ALA A 162 -6.76 -0.40 -20.90
N TYR A 163 -6.23 -1.22 -21.82
CA TYR A 163 -4.81 -1.62 -21.81
C TYR A 163 -3.85 -0.43 -21.94
N LYS A 164 -4.17 0.56 -22.78
CA LYS A 164 -3.32 1.74 -22.97
C LYS A 164 -3.22 2.57 -21.68
N GLU A 165 -4.33 2.69 -20.97
CA GLU A 165 -4.45 3.37 -19.69
C GLU A 165 -3.70 2.61 -18.59
N ALA A 166 -3.75 1.27 -18.59
CA ALA A 166 -2.99 0.43 -17.67
C ALA A 166 -1.47 0.62 -17.86
N VAL A 167 -0.99 0.62 -19.11
CA VAL A 167 0.42 0.87 -19.43
C VAL A 167 0.82 2.30 -19.02
N ARG A 168 -0.05 3.28 -19.26
CA ARG A 168 0.20 4.68 -18.85
C ARG A 168 0.33 4.78 -17.33
N ALA A 169 -0.62 4.22 -16.57
CA ALA A 169 -0.58 4.22 -15.11
C ALA A 169 0.67 3.53 -14.55
N ALA A 170 1.05 2.37 -15.10
CA ALA A 170 2.28 1.68 -14.70
C ALA A 170 3.54 2.51 -15.01
N SER A 171 3.55 3.24 -16.14
CA SER A 171 4.66 4.11 -16.52
C SER A 171 4.77 5.33 -15.60
N GLU A 172 3.65 6.01 -15.32
CA GLU A 172 3.60 7.13 -14.37
C GLU A 172 4.06 6.72 -12.97
N LEU A 173 3.69 5.51 -12.54
CA LEU A 173 4.16 4.93 -11.28
C LEU A 173 5.67 4.72 -11.25
N ARG A 174 6.22 4.09 -12.29
CA ARG A 174 7.66 3.92 -12.42
C ARG A 174 8.37 5.27 -12.43
N ASP A 175 7.82 6.26 -13.12
CA ASP A 175 8.45 7.58 -13.21
C ASP A 175 8.42 8.32 -11.85
N ILE A 176 7.42 8.08 -11.00
CA ILE A 176 7.34 8.61 -9.63
C ILE A 176 8.33 7.93 -8.68
N PHE A 177 8.42 6.60 -8.71
CA PHE A 177 9.17 5.81 -7.73
C PHE A 177 10.60 5.44 -8.18
N GLY A 178 10.90 5.62 -9.47
CA GLY A 178 12.18 5.24 -10.06
C GLY A 178 12.13 3.91 -10.83
N PRO A 179 13.20 3.61 -11.60
CA PRO A 179 13.33 2.40 -12.39
C PRO A 179 13.48 1.12 -11.55
#